data_AF-A0A6P8ZRN8-F1
#
_entry.id   AF-A0A6P8ZRN8-F1
#
_cell.length_a   1.000
_cell.length_b   1.000
_cell.length_c   1.000
_cell.angle_alpha   90.00
_cell.angle_beta   90.00
_cell.angle_gamma   90.00
#
_symmetry.space_group_name_H-M   'P 1'
#
loop_
_entity.id
_entity.type
_entity.pdbx_description
1 polymer ?
#
loop_
_entity_poly.entity_id
_entity_poly.type
_entity_poly.pdbx_seq_one_letter_code
_entity_poly.pdbx_strand_id
1 'polypeptide(L)'
;MKKFRFRKHDNNAALVLKVEREKQLIIIEDLFEDISLEDLRESLPGHQPRYVVYSYRMQHEDGRISFPLCFIYITPRDSQMELQVMYAGSKLALQKEADLTRVYEVRELEELTDEWLQEKLSK
;
A
#
# COMPACT_ATOMS: atom_id res chain seq x y z
N MET A 1 8.85 -7.79 5.41
CA MET A 1 8.32 -8.27 4.12
C MET A 1 7.96 -9.76 4.10
N LYS A 2 8.89 -10.72 4.22
CA LYS A 2 8.57 -12.17 4.13
C LYS A 2 7.44 -12.64 5.06
N LYS A 3 7.44 -12.22 6.33
CA LYS A 3 6.38 -12.59 7.30
C LYS A 3 4.98 -12.11 6.87
N PHE A 4 4.87 -10.90 6.33
CA PHE A 4 3.60 -10.34 5.85
C PHE A 4 3.09 -11.07 4.60
N ARG A 5 3.99 -11.39 3.65
CA ARG A 5 3.67 -12.10 2.40
C ARG A 5 3.13 -13.52 2.64
N PHE A 6 3.61 -14.19 3.69
CA PHE A 6 3.21 -15.57 4.02
C PHE A 6 2.25 -15.64 5.22
N ARG A 7 1.49 -14.57 5.50
CA ARG A 7 0.48 -14.58 6.57
C ARG A 7 -0.60 -15.63 6.28
N LYS A 8 -1.14 -16.24 7.34
CA LYS A 8 -2.18 -17.29 7.28
C LYS A 8 -3.57 -16.79 7.65
N HIS A 9 -3.80 -15.49 7.66
CA HIS A 9 -5.07 -14.89 8.10
C HIS A 9 -5.99 -14.65 6.90
N ASP A 10 -7.30 -14.85 7.12
CA ASP A 10 -8.32 -14.79 6.08
C ASP A 10 -8.87 -13.37 5.82
N ASN A 11 -8.30 -12.34 6.45
CA ASN A 11 -8.80 -10.95 6.43
C ASN A 11 -7.91 -10.04 5.58
N ASN A 12 -8.35 -8.81 5.32
CA ASN A 12 -7.50 -7.79 4.72
C ASN A 12 -6.34 -7.43 5.65
N ALA A 13 -5.20 -6.95 5.13
CA ALA A 13 -4.14 -6.37 5.97
C ALA A 13 -3.36 -5.32 5.21
N ALA A 14 -2.76 -4.40 5.97
CA ALA A 14 -1.92 -3.35 5.44
C ALA A 14 -0.59 -3.28 6.20
N LEU A 15 0.50 -3.14 5.46
CA LEU A 15 1.80 -2.73 5.98
C LEU A 15 2.12 -1.34 5.44
N VAL A 16 2.14 -0.35 6.31
CA VAL A 16 2.47 1.04 5.97
C VAL A 16 3.95 1.27 6.20
N LEU A 17 4.61 1.84 5.21
CA LEU A 17 6.04 2.14 5.23
C LEU A 17 6.25 3.63 4.92
N LYS A 18 7.23 4.22 5.60
CA LYS A 18 7.64 5.60 5.39
C LYS A 18 9.14 5.71 5.19
N VAL A 19 9.57 6.82 4.59
CA VAL A 19 10.99 7.19 4.55
C VAL A 19 11.30 8.04 5.77
N GLU A 20 12.25 7.58 6.60
CA GLU A 20 12.80 8.35 7.70
C GLU A 20 13.84 9.34 7.15
N ARG A 21 13.44 10.62 7.07
CA ARG A 21 14.23 11.70 6.43
C ARG A 21 15.66 11.78 6.94
N GLU A 22 15.87 11.67 8.25
CA GLU A 22 17.20 11.83 8.85
C GLU A 22 18.14 10.68 8.51
N LYS A 23 17.62 9.45 8.47
CA LYS A 23 18.42 8.25 8.23
C LYS A 23 18.47 7.82 6.76
N GLN A 24 17.62 8.40 5.92
CA GLN A 24 17.43 7.98 4.52
C GLN A 24 17.09 6.48 4.40
N LEU A 25 16.30 5.98 5.36
CA LEU A 25 15.89 4.58 5.42
C LEU A 25 14.39 4.43 5.30
N ILE A 26 13.94 3.35 4.69
CA ILE A 26 12.54 2.95 4.73
C ILE A 26 12.30 2.17 6.01
N ILE A 27 11.34 2.61 6.80
CA ILE A 27 10.93 1.95 8.05
C ILE A 27 9.45 1.57 7.98
N ILE A 28 9.10 0.55 8.77
CA ILE A 28 7.70 0.20 9.01
C ILE A 28 7.13 1.29 9.92
N GLU A 29 6.03 1.88 9.49
CA GLU A 29 5.26 2.81 10.31
C GLU A 29 4.19 2.04 11.08
N ASP A 30 3.31 1.34 10.36
CA ASP A 30 2.20 0.59 10.93
C ASP A 30 2.00 -0.77 10.28
N LEU A 31 1.44 -1.71 11.04
CA LEU A 31 1.01 -3.02 10.59
C LEU A 31 -0.40 -3.28 11.08
N PHE A 32 -1.33 -3.45 10.14
CA PHE A 32 -2.73 -3.74 10.40
C PHE A 32 -3.08 -5.14 9.93
N GLU A 33 -3.68 -5.97 10.79
CA GLU A 33 -4.00 -7.37 10.48
C GLU A 33 -5.44 -7.61 9.99
N ASP A 34 -6.32 -6.65 10.22
CA ASP A 34 -7.72 -6.65 9.82
C ASP A 34 -8.18 -5.20 9.62
N ILE A 35 -8.08 -4.71 8.39
CA ILE A 35 -8.40 -3.31 8.07
C ILE A 35 -9.06 -3.22 6.69
N SER A 36 -10.13 -2.44 6.58
CA SER A 36 -10.72 -2.08 5.29
C SER A 36 -9.86 -1.06 4.55
N LEU A 37 -10.11 -0.81 3.25
CA LEU A 37 -9.40 0.28 2.57
C LEU A 37 -9.84 1.64 3.08
N GLU A 38 -11.09 1.76 3.51
CA GLU A 38 -11.70 2.97 4.06
C GLU A 38 -11.04 3.33 5.40
N ASP A 39 -10.92 2.37 6.32
CA ASP A 39 -10.24 2.57 7.61
C ASP A 39 -8.75 2.86 7.40
N LEU A 40 -8.12 2.16 6.44
CA LEU A 40 -6.72 2.40 6.10
C LEU A 40 -6.53 3.83 5.57
N ARG A 41 -7.41 4.29 4.68
CA ARG A 41 -7.40 5.66 4.15
C ARG A 41 -7.49 6.69 5.27
N GLU A 42 -8.36 6.49 6.25
CA GLU A 42 -8.50 7.38 7.41
C GLU A 42 -7.26 7.41 8.31
N SER A 43 -6.50 6.30 8.36
CA SER A 43 -5.23 6.23 9.09
C SER A 43 -4.05 6.93 8.39
N LEU A 44 -4.14 7.14 7.07
CA LEU A 44 -3.05 7.68 6.25
C LEU A 44 -2.98 9.22 6.30
N PRO A 45 -1.77 9.81 6.24
CA PRO A 45 -1.63 11.26 6.20
C PRO A 45 -2.04 11.85 4.85
N GLY A 46 -2.97 12.81 4.84
CA GLY A 46 -3.45 13.47 3.62
C GLY A 46 -2.47 14.43 2.92
N HIS A 47 -1.29 14.67 3.50
CA HIS A 47 -0.31 15.65 2.98
C HIS A 47 1.12 15.11 2.97
N GLN A 48 1.31 13.79 3.11
CA GLN A 48 2.63 13.16 3.07
C GLN A 48 2.58 11.84 2.31
N PRO A 49 3.62 11.49 1.54
CA PRO A 49 3.64 10.21 0.85
C PRO A 49 3.77 9.02 1.81
N ARG A 50 3.24 7.87 1.40
CA ARG A 50 3.40 6.58 2.07
C ARG A 50 3.50 5.45 1.05
N TYR A 51 4.21 4.38 1.41
CA TYR A 51 4.06 3.12 0.69
C TYR A 51 3.18 2.20 1.51
N VAL A 52 2.28 1.51 0.84
CA VAL A 52 1.38 0.55 1.46
C VAL A 52 1.56 -0.77 0.74
N VAL A 53 1.77 -1.83 1.50
CA VAL A 53 1.60 -3.19 1.00
C VAL A 53 0.28 -3.71 1.53
N TYR A 54 -0.70 -3.85 0.65
CA TYR A 54 -2.06 -4.24 1.01
C TYR A 54 -2.35 -5.66 0.54
N SER A 55 -2.79 -6.52 1.46
CA SER A 55 -3.28 -7.86 1.19
C SER A 55 -4.79 -7.80 1.16
N TYR A 56 -5.36 -7.92 -0.04
CA TYR A 56 -6.80 -7.79 -0.24
C TYR A 56 -7.46 -9.16 -0.33
N ARG A 57 -8.46 -9.42 0.50
CA ARG A 57 -9.29 -10.63 0.45
C ARG A 57 -10.31 -10.49 -0.68
N MET A 58 -9.95 -10.99 -1.85
CA MET A 58 -10.79 -10.94 -3.04
C MET A 58 -11.63 -12.21 -3.16
N GLN A 59 -12.95 -12.07 -3.17
CA GLN A 59 -13.87 -13.15 -3.51
C GLN A 59 -14.19 -13.10 -5.00
N HIS A 60 -13.99 -14.22 -5.69
CA HIS A 60 -14.25 -14.38 -7.12
C HIS A 60 -15.67 -14.89 -7.35
N GLU A 61 -16.21 -14.64 -8.55
CA GLU A 61 -17.56 -15.08 -8.93
C GLU A 61 -17.72 -16.61 -8.90
N ASP A 62 -16.63 -17.35 -9.11
CA ASP A 62 -16.58 -18.82 -9.04
C ASP A 62 -16.53 -19.37 -7.59
N GLY A 63 -16.60 -18.49 -6.59
CA GLY A 63 -16.56 -18.82 -5.17
C GLY A 63 -15.15 -18.98 -4.60
N ARG A 64 -14.09 -18.86 -5.42
CA ARG A 64 -12.71 -18.87 -4.91
C ARG A 64 -12.41 -17.61 -4.12
N ILE A 65 -11.48 -17.72 -3.18
CA ILE A 65 -10.94 -16.58 -2.43
C ILE A 65 -9.45 -16.50 -2.75
N SER A 66 -8.97 -15.30 -3.06
CA SER A 66 -7.54 -15.03 -3.23
C SER A 66 -7.11 -13.84 -2.38
N PHE A 67 -5.81 -13.75 -2.13
CA PHE A 67 -5.20 -12.69 -1.33
C PHE A 67 -4.11 -11.95 -2.12
N PRO A 68 -4.47 -11.24 -3.20
CA PRO A 68 -3.48 -10.47 -3.94
C PRO A 68 -2.79 -9.44 -3.04
N LEU A 69 -1.45 -9.42 -3.16
CA LEU A 69 -0.62 -8.39 -2.53
C LEU A 69 -0.40 -7.26 -3.52
N CYS A 70 -0.76 -6.06 -3.09
CA CYS A 70 -0.67 -4.84 -3.89
C CYS A 70 0.31 -3.89 -3.23
N PHE A 71 1.23 -3.34 -4.02
CA PHE A 71 2.06 -2.22 -3.63
C PHE A 71 1.36 -0.94 -4.05
N ILE A 72 0.94 -0.12 -3.11
CA ILE A 72 0.23 1.14 -3.37
C ILE A 72 1.13 2.28 -2.92
N TYR A 73 1.50 3.14 -3.86
CA TYR A 73 2.28 4.34 -3.61
C TYR A 73 1.34 5.53 -3.45
N ILE A 74 1.17 6.00 -2.22
CA ILE A 74 0.34 7.14 -1.88
C ILE A 74 1.17 8.41 -2.04
N THR A 75 0.75 9.30 -2.94
CA THR A 75 1.43 10.57 -3.28
C THR A 75 0.45 11.74 -3.29
N PRO A 76 -0.06 12.17 -2.13
CA PRO A 76 -1.02 13.26 -2.05
C PRO A 76 -0.46 14.52 -2.71
N ARG A 77 -1.25 15.22 -3.54
CA ARG A 77 -0.76 16.37 -4.32
C ARG A 77 -0.18 17.50 -3.47
N ASP A 78 -0.72 17.67 -2.28
CA ASP A 78 -0.30 18.69 -1.32
C ASP A 78 0.98 18.33 -0.57
N SER A 79 1.61 17.19 -0.88
CA SER A 79 2.87 16.79 -0.27
C SER A 79 4.01 17.73 -0.64
N GLN A 80 4.89 18.03 0.33
CA GLN A 80 6.09 18.83 0.09
C GLN A 80 6.98 18.19 -1.00
N MET A 81 7.44 19.00 -1.96
CA MET A 81 8.25 18.57 -3.10
C MET A 81 9.46 17.70 -2.70
N GLU A 82 10.19 18.11 -1.66
CA GLU A 82 11.35 17.37 -1.15
C GLU A 82 10.99 15.94 -0.73
N LEU A 83 9.86 15.76 -0.05
CA LEU A 83 9.36 14.45 0.35
C LEU A 83 8.92 13.64 -0.87
N GLN A 84 8.24 14.26 -1.84
CA GLN A 84 7.86 13.56 -3.07
C GLN A 84 9.08 13.01 -3.82
N VAL A 85 10.15 13.80 -3.95
CA VAL A 85 11.40 13.39 -4.59
C VAL A 85 12.06 12.25 -3.82
N MET A 86 12.12 12.34 -2.48
CA MET A 86 12.70 11.31 -1.62
C MET A 86 11.99 9.97 -1.80
N TYR A 87 10.66 9.96 -1.76
CA TYR A 87 9.87 8.74 -1.97
C TYR A 87 9.91 8.25 -3.43
N ALA A 88 9.96 9.13 -4.42
CA ALA A 88 10.12 8.71 -5.80
C ALA A 88 11.45 7.96 -6.00
N GLY A 89 12.53 8.46 -5.39
CA GLY A 89 13.86 7.86 -5.47
C GLY A 89 13.97 6.47 -4.84
N SER A 90 13.25 6.22 -3.75
CA SER A 90 13.31 4.92 -3.04
C SER A 90 12.25 3.90 -3.48
N LYS A 91 11.24 4.29 -4.27
CA LYS A 91 10.13 3.43 -4.71
C LYS A 91 10.62 2.16 -5.39
N LEU A 92 11.50 2.29 -6.38
CA LEU A 92 11.93 1.14 -7.19
C LEU A 92 12.75 0.13 -6.37
N ALA A 93 13.56 0.61 -5.43
CA ALA A 93 14.32 -0.26 -4.53
C ALA A 93 13.38 -1.07 -3.63
N LEU A 94 12.37 -0.41 -3.04
CA LEU A 94 11.38 -1.06 -2.20
C LEU A 94 10.53 -2.06 -2.98
N GLN A 95 10.09 -1.71 -4.18
CA GLN A 95 9.30 -2.59 -5.04
C GLN A 95 10.08 -3.87 -5.39
N LYS A 96 11.38 -3.74 -5.70
CA LYS A 96 12.27 -4.88 -5.97
C LYS A 96 12.44 -5.76 -4.73
N GLU A 97 12.67 -5.17 -3.57
CA GLU A 97 12.82 -5.90 -2.30
C GLU A 97 11.53 -6.61 -1.89
N ALA A 98 10.37 -6.00 -2.17
CA ALA A 98 9.07 -6.56 -1.88
C ALA A 98 8.68 -7.69 -2.85
N ASP A 99 9.29 -7.72 -4.05
CA ASP A 99 8.96 -8.63 -5.15
C ASP A 99 7.46 -8.64 -5.45
N LEU A 100 6.89 -7.43 -5.59
CA LEU A 100 5.47 -7.21 -5.87
C LEU A 100 5.28 -6.76 -7.31
N THR A 101 4.39 -7.46 -8.02
CA THR A 101 4.07 -7.19 -9.43
C THR A 101 2.88 -6.25 -9.61
N ARG A 102 1.97 -6.22 -8.63
CA ARG A 102 0.77 -5.36 -8.64
C ARG A 102 1.12 -4.04 -7.96
N VAL A 103 1.45 -3.04 -8.78
CA VAL A 103 1.99 -1.76 -8.32
C VAL A 103 1.09 -0.63 -8.81
N TYR A 104 0.56 0.14 -7.88
CA TYR A 104 -0.38 1.21 -8.12
C TYR A 104 0.11 2.52 -7.48
N GLU A 105 -0.36 3.64 -7.99
CA GLU A 105 -0.12 4.97 -7.43
C GLU A 105 -1.46 5.67 -7.24
N VAL A 106 -1.63 6.32 -6.09
CA VAL A 106 -2.84 7.04 -5.70
C VAL A 106 -2.43 8.46 -5.29
N ARG A 107 -3.02 9.46 -5.96
CA ARG A 107 -2.67 10.88 -5.76
C ARG A 107 -3.70 11.65 -4.95
N GLU A 108 -4.93 11.15 -4.90
CA GLU A 108 -5.99 11.62 -4.02
C GLU A 108 -6.36 10.47 -3.11
N LEU A 109 -6.30 10.67 -1.79
CA LEU A 109 -6.61 9.58 -0.84
C LEU A 109 -8.03 9.07 -1.01
N GLU A 110 -8.95 9.93 -1.43
CA GLU A 110 -10.35 9.62 -1.69
C GLU A 110 -10.53 8.55 -2.77
N GLU A 111 -9.59 8.40 -3.70
CA GLU A 111 -9.59 7.34 -4.72
C GLU A 111 -9.25 5.96 -4.16
N LEU A 112 -8.67 5.87 -2.95
CA LEU A 112 -8.32 4.60 -2.31
C LEU A 112 -9.59 3.92 -1.75
N THR A 113 -10.33 3.23 -2.62
CA THR A 113 -11.55 2.48 -2.26
C THR A 113 -11.49 1.03 -2.73
N ASP A 114 -12.39 0.20 -2.20
CA ASP A 114 -12.55 -1.19 -2.64
C ASP A 114 -12.87 -1.31 -4.13
N GLU A 115 -13.76 -0.46 -4.66
CA GLU A 115 -14.12 -0.47 -6.08
C GLU A 115 -12.91 -0.15 -6.97
N TRP A 116 -12.13 0.86 -6.58
CA TRP A 116 -10.90 1.23 -7.29
C TRP A 116 -9.92 0.05 -7.32
N LEU A 117 -9.69 -0.59 -6.17
CA LEU A 117 -8.73 -1.69 -6.11
C LEU A 117 -9.23 -2.90 -6.93
N GLN A 118 -10.51 -3.25 -6.83
CA GLN A 118 -11.10 -4.34 -7.62
C GLN A 118 -10.98 -4.06 -9.13
N GLU A 119 -11.21 -2.83 -9.58
CA GLU A 119 -11.01 -2.43 -10.99
C GLU A 119 -9.55 -2.60 -11.43
N LYS A 120 -8.58 -2.32 -10.55
CA LYS A 120 -7.16 -2.52 -10.83
C LYS A 120 -6.73 -3.98 -10.84
N LEU A 121 -7.43 -4.85 -10.10
CA LEU A 121 -7.10 -6.28 -9.97
C LEU A 121 -7.80 -7.15 -11.01
N SER A 122 -8.86 -6.65 -11.63
CA SER A 122 -9.60 -7.33 -12.72
C SER A 122 -9.01 -7.08 -14.11
N LYS A 123 -8.04 -6.15 -14.24
CA LYS A 123 -7.27 -5.87 -15.45
C LYS A 123 -5.98 -6.69 -15.48
#